data_AF-A0AAX1UCA7-F1
#
_entry.id   AF-A0AAX1UCA7-F1
#
_cell.length_a   1.000
_cell.length_b   1.000
_cell.length_c   1.000
_cell.angle_alpha   90.00
_cell.angle_beta   90.00
_cell.angle_gamma   90.00
#
_symmetry.space_group_name_H-M   'P 1'
#
loop_
_entity.id
_entity.type
_entity.pdbx_description
1 polymer ?
#
loop_
_entity_poly.entity_id
_entity_poly.type
_entity_poly.pdbx_seq_one_letter_code
_entity_poly.pdbx_strand_id
1 'polypeptide(L)'
;MRNDTKRMTTITMLIALSIVFHMVESMIPVPVPIPGFKLGLANIVGLIALYLYGARVMLEVNLMRVVFASLLRGVLFGTGFWLSLCGVILSSLACIIAYKKSPMSIFGVSVAGSVFHAIGQVIAVTFIYAQFFMQAILPLLILAGIPTGLLIAFIASQVLKRIHRESIKGG
;
A
#
# COMPACT_ATOMS: atom_id res chain seq x y z
N MET A 1 -3.28 24.91 -17.64
CA MET A 1 -4.35 24.09 -18.27
C MET A 1 -3.83 22.77 -18.87
N ARG A 2 -3.01 22.73 -19.95
CA ARG A 2 -2.56 21.43 -20.55
C ARG A 2 -1.75 20.54 -19.59
N ASN A 3 -1.04 21.12 -18.63
CA ASN A 3 -0.24 20.37 -17.65
C ASN A 3 -1.08 19.81 -16.50
N ASP A 4 -2.14 20.51 -16.11
CA ASP A 4 -3.03 20.11 -15.00
C ASP A 4 -3.86 18.89 -15.39
N THR A 5 -4.41 18.88 -16.60
CA THR A 5 -5.14 17.73 -17.14
C THR A 5 -4.23 16.51 -17.26
N LYS A 6 -3.00 16.65 -17.80
CA LYS A 6 -2.05 15.55 -17.89
C LYS A 6 -1.71 14.97 -16.52
N ARG A 7 -1.41 15.84 -15.54
CA ARG A 7 -1.11 15.42 -14.16
C ARG A 7 -2.28 14.67 -13.55
N MET A 8 -3.50 15.18 -13.72
CA MET A 8 -4.72 14.52 -13.25
C MET A 8 -4.88 13.13 -13.88
N THR A 9 -4.76 13.02 -15.21
CA THR A 9 -4.85 11.74 -15.92
C THR A 9 -3.82 10.74 -15.40
N THR A 10 -2.57 11.15 -15.18
CA THR A 10 -1.54 10.24 -14.64
C THR A 10 -1.86 9.76 -13.23
N ILE A 11 -2.33 10.64 -12.34
CA ILE A 11 -2.74 10.25 -10.99
C ILE A 11 -3.94 9.29 -11.05
N THR A 12 -4.93 9.55 -11.91
CA THR A 12 -6.06 8.65 -12.13
C THR A 12 -5.62 7.29 -12.64
N MET A 13 -4.64 7.22 -13.55
CA MET A 13 -4.08 5.94 -14.01
C MET A 13 -3.39 5.17 -12.88
N LEU A 14 -2.67 5.84 -11.98
CA LEU A 14 -2.09 5.20 -10.79
C LEU A 14 -3.17 4.67 -9.85
N ILE A 15 -4.24 5.44 -9.63
CA ILE A 15 -5.38 4.98 -8.83
C ILE A 15 -5.99 3.72 -9.46
N ALA A 16 -6.27 3.75 -10.77
CA ALA A 16 -6.83 2.61 -11.50
C ALA A 16 -5.93 1.37 -11.39
N LEU A 17 -4.62 1.52 -11.60
CA LEU A 17 -3.66 0.44 -11.45
C LEU A 17 -3.65 -0.13 -10.02
N SER A 18 -3.71 0.75 -9.02
CA SER A 18 -3.75 0.33 -7.61
C SER A 18 -5.03 -0.45 -7.28
N ILE A 19 -6.17 -0.04 -7.83
CA ILE A 19 -7.44 -0.76 -7.70
C ILE A 19 -7.34 -2.16 -8.33
N VAL A 20 -6.82 -2.25 -9.56
CA VAL A 20 -6.64 -3.54 -10.25
C VAL A 20 -5.73 -4.46 -9.44
N PHE A 21 -4.59 -3.96 -8.97
CA PHE A 21 -3.67 -4.77 -8.14
C PHE A 21 -4.32 -5.23 -6.84
N HIS A 22 -5.11 -4.37 -6.19
CA HIS A 22 -5.87 -4.75 -4.99
C HIS A 22 -6.90 -5.85 -5.29
N MET A 23 -7.59 -5.77 -6.43
CA MET A 23 -8.55 -6.78 -6.85
C MET A 23 -7.87 -8.11 -7.16
N VAL A 24 -6.82 -8.09 -7.99
CA VAL A 24 -6.02 -9.28 -8.32
C VAL A 24 -5.47 -9.94 -7.06
N GLU A 25 -4.90 -9.14 -6.14
CA GLU A 25 -4.41 -9.66 -4.86
C GLU A 25 -5.50 -10.37 -4.05
N SER A 26 -6.72 -9.84 -4.04
CA SER A 26 -7.83 -10.49 -3.32
C SER A 26 -8.30 -11.81 -3.95
N MET A 27 -7.92 -12.09 -5.20
CA MET A 27 -8.24 -13.32 -5.91
C MET A 27 -7.12 -14.38 -5.81
N ILE A 28 -5.90 -13.99 -5.43
CA ILE A 28 -4.78 -14.90 -5.27
C ILE A 28 -4.91 -15.61 -3.92
N PRO A 29 -5.15 -16.93 -3.88
CA PRO A 29 -5.10 -17.66 -2.62
C PRO A 29 -3.66 -17.67 -2.13
N VAL A 30 -3.40 -17.02 -1.00
CA VAL A 30 -2.06 -16.99 -0.42
C VAL A 30 -1.78 -18.38 0.17
N PRO A 31 -0.69 -19.06 -0.22
CA PRO A 31 -0.39 -20.42 0.23
C PRO A 31 -0.02 -20.51 1.73
N VAL A 32 0.00 -19.37 2.42
CA VAL A 32 0.30 -19.29 3.85
C VAL A 32 -1.01 -19.07 4.62
N PRO A 33 -1.39 -19.96 5.56
CA PRO A 33 -2.66 -19.87 6.29
C PRO A 33 -2.56 -18.83 7.41
N ILE A 34 -2.24 -17.58 7.08
CA ILE A 34 -2.19 -16.46 8.03
C ILE A 34 -3.42 -15.59 7.79
N PRO A 35 -4.42 -15.63 8.68
CA PRO A 35 -5.60 -14.77 8.60
C PRO A 35 -5.21 -13.30 8.45
N GLY A 36 -5.73 -12.64 7.40
CA GLY A 36 -5.50 -11.23 7.13
C GLY A 36 -4.21 -10.89 6.39
N PHE A 37 -3.31 -11.85 6.16
CA PHE A 37 -2.09 -11.61 5.39
C PHE A 37 -2.40 -11.40 3.91
N LYS A 38 -1.68 -10.45 3.29
CA LYS A 38 -1.76 -10.11 1.86
C LYS A 38 -0.36 -9.84 1.33
N LEU A 39 -0.17 -10.03 0.02
CA LEU A 39 1.11 -9.86 -0.66
C LEU A 39 1.61 -8.40 -0.67
N GLY A 40 0.70 -7.43 -0.57
CA GLY A 40 0.96 -6.01 -0.69
C GLY A 40 1.13 -5.52 -2.14
N LEU A 41 0.55 -6.18 -3.14
CA LEU A 41 0.69 -5.77 -4.55
C LEU A 41 0.23 -4.32 -4.78
N ALA A 42 -0.92 -3.95 -4.20
CA ALA A 42 -1.44 -2.60 -4.30
C ALA A 42 -0.49 -1.55 -3.68
N ASN A 43 0.30 -1.93 -2.67
CA ASN A 43 1.26 -1.05 -1.98
C ASN A 43 2.44 -0.66 -2.88
N ILE A 44 2.76 -1.46 -3.91
CA ILE A 44 3.77 -1.10 -4.91
C ILE A 44 3.43 0.24 -5.56
N VAL A 45 2.17 0.40 -5.97
CA VAL A 45 1.71 1.63 -6.65
C VAL A 45 1.74 2.83 -5.70
N GLY A 46 1.36 2.64 -4.44
CA GLY A 46 1.47 3.69 -3.41
C GLY A 46 2.92 4.13 -3.18
N LEU A 47 3.85 3.17 -3.09
CA LEU A 47 5.27 3.46 -2.93
C LEU A 47 5.85 4.18 -4.15
N ILE A 48 5.50 3.76 -5.37
CA ILE A 48 5.88 4.46 -6.60
C ILE A 48 5.32 5.89 -6.59
N ALA A 49 4.06 6.07 -6.21
CA ALA A 49 3.43 7.38 -6.13
C ALA A 49 4.13 8.31 -5.12
N LEU A 50 4.58 7.77 -3.98
CA LEU A 50 5.34 8.52 -2.98
C LEU A 50 6.65 9.06 -3.56
N TYR A 51 7.41 8.23 -4.28
CA TYR A 51 8.72 8.61 -4.83
C TYR A 51 8.64 9.46 -6.10
N LEU A 52 7.56 9.35 -6.90
CA LEU A 52 7.39 10.15 -8.11
C LEU A 52 6.68 11.49 -7.86
N TYR A 53 5.67 11.51 -6.99
CA TYR A 53 4.74 12.64 -6.85
C TYR A 53 4.59 13.14 -5.41
N GLY A 54 5.19 12.46 -4.44
CA GLY A 54 5.18 12.84 -3.03
C GLY A 54 4.00 12.29 -2.23
N ALA A 55 4.03 12.62 -0.93
CA ALA A 55 3.12 12.07 0.09
C ALA A 55 1.63 12.29 -0.21
N ARG A 56 1.27 13.46 -0.74
CA ARG A 56 -0.13 13.80 -1.03
C ARG A 56 -0.75 12.85 -2.06
N VAL A 57 -0.02 12.60 -3.15
CA VAL A 57 -0.50 11.71 -4.22
C VAL A 57 -0.51 10.25 -3.76
N MET A 58 0.47 9.82 -2.96
CA MET A 58 0.42 8.50 -2.33
C MET A 58 -0.86 8.30 -1.50
N LEU A 59 -1.24 9.29 -0.67
CA LEU A 59 -2.44 9.23 0.13
C LEU A 59 -3.70 9.16 -0.73
N GLU A 60 -3.79 9.99 -1.78
CA GLU A 60 -4.90 9.95 -2.74
C GLU A 60 -5.02 8.55 -3.39
N VAL A 61 -3.92 7.98 -3.89
CA VAL A 61 -3.88 6.64 -4.48
C VAL A 61 -4.33 5.57 -3.49
N ASN A 62 -3.75 5.59 -2.29
CA ASN A 62 -4.00 4.56 -1.28
C ASN A 62 -5.40 4.66 -0.65
N LEU A 63 -5.98 5.85 -0.51
CA LEU A 63 -7.33 6.01 0.01
C LEU A 63 -8.37 5.66 -1.05
N MET A 64 -8.19 6.18 -2.28
CA MET A 64 -9.12 5.91 -3.37
C MET A 64 -9.19 4.42 -3.67
N ARG A 65 -8.06 3.70 -3.72
CA ARG A 65 -8.10 2.24 -3.94
C ARG A 65 -8.92 1.50 -2.87
N VAL A 66 -8.89 1.92 -1.60
CA VAL A 66 -9.62 1.23 -0.52
C VAL A 66 -11.12 1.43 -0.69
N VAL A 67 -11.53 2.67 -0.97
CA VAL A 67 -12.93 3.03 -1.20
C VAL A 67 -13.46 2.32 -2.45
N PHE A 68 -12.81 2.51 -3.61
CA PHE A 68 -13.28 1.95 -4.88
C PHE A 68 -13.19 0.43 -4.91
N ALA A 69 -12.10 -0.18 -4.42
CA ALA A 69 -12.01 -1.65 -4.43
C ALA A 69 -13.05 -2.28 -3.49
N SER A 70 -13.40 -1.63 -2.38
CA SER A 70 -14.46 -2.13 -1.48
C SER A 70 -15.86 -1.91 -2.05
N LEU A 71 -16.08 -0.79 -2.73
CA LEU A 71 -17.30 -0.50 -3.47
C LEU A 71 -17.53 -1.52 -4.59
N LEU A 72 -16.51 -1.78 -5.42
CA LEU A 72 -16.58 -2.75 -6.54
C LEU A 72 -16.82 -4.19 -6.07
N ARG A 73 -16.39 -4.53 -4.85
CA ARG A 73 -16.66 -5.83 -4.23
C ARG A 73 -18.00 -5.90 -3.50
N GLY A 74 -18.74 -4.80 -3.38
CA GLY A 74 -20.00 -4.75 -2.62
C GLY A 74 -19.84 -4.91 -1.10
N VAL A 75 -18.65 -4.63 -0.56
CA VAL A 75 -18.32 -4.79 0.88
C VAL A 75 -17.93 -3.47 1.55
N LEU A 76 -18.37 -2.35 0.98
CA LEU A 76 -18.12 -1.02 1.54
C LEU A 76 -18.66 -0.94 2.98
N PHE A 77 -17.88 -0.34 3.88
CA PHE A 77 -18.17 -0.28 5.33
C PHE A 77 -18.23 -1.62 6.08
N GLY A 78 -17.95 -2.75 5.41
CA GLY A 78 -17.77 -4.04 6.08
C GLY A 78 -16.43 -4.15 6.82
N THR A 79 -16.20 -5.27 7.51
CA THR A 79 -14.94 -5.59 8.21
C THR A 79 -13.72 -5.40 7.32
N GLY A 80 -13.74 -5.96 6.11
CA GLY A 80 -12.62 -5.86 5.16
C GLY A 80 -12.28 -4.43 4.75
N PHE A 81 -13.26 -3.53 4.70
CA PHE A 81 -13.05 -2.11 4.43
C PHE A 81 -12.28 -1.46 5.58
N TRP A 82 -12.73 -1.64 6.83
CA TRP A 82 -12.10 -1.05 8.00
C TRP A 82 -10.68 -1.57 8.24
N LEU A 83 -10.46 -2.87 8.09
CA LEU A 83 -9.12 -3.46 8.17
C LEU A 83 -8.19 -2.81 7.14
N SER A 84 -8.65 -2.70 5.89
CA SER A 84 -7.86 -2.09 4.82
C SER A 84 -7.63 -0.60 5.04
N LEU A 85 -8.61 0.13 5.56
CA LEU A 85 -8.52 1.57 5.80
C LEU A 85 -7.52 1.88 6.92
N CYS A 86 -7.65 1.22 8.08
CA CYS A 86 -6.73 1.40 9.21
C CYS A 86 -5.31 0.99 8.84
N GLY A 87 -5.14 -0.14 8.16
CA GLY A 87 -3.85 -0.58 7.64
C GLY A 87 -3.23 0.46 6.68
N VAL A 88 -4.01 1.00 5.75
CA VAL A 88 -3.55 2.02 4.81
C VAL A 88 -3.15 3.32 5.49
N ILE A 89 -3.96 3.82 6.43
CA ILE A 89 -3.67 5.07 7.14
C ILE A 89 -2.35 4.94 7.89
N LEU A 90 -2.20 3.87 8.68
CA LEU A 90 -1.03 3.67 9.51
C LEU A 90 0.23 3.41 8.69
N SER A 91 0.11 2.58 7.65
CA SER A 91 1.18 2.32 6.66
C SER A 91 1.63 3.60 5.95
N SER A 92 0.68 4.41 5.48
CA SER A 92 0.98 5.65 4.77
C SER A 92 1.67 6.66 5.68
N LEU A 93 1.24 6.78 6.94
CA LEU A 93 1.88 7.64 7.92
C LEU A 93 3.32 7.20 8.20
N ALA A 94 3.54 5.89 8.40
CA ALA A 94 4.87 5.33 8.60
C ALA A 94 5.78 5.60 7.40
N CYS A 95 5.30 5.37 6.17
CA CYS A 95 6.04 5.68 4.95
C CYS A 95 6.41 7.16 4.84
N ILE A 96 5.48 8.08 5.15
CA ILE A 96 5.73 9.52 5.07
C ILE A 96 6.80 9.94 6.09
N ILE A 97 6.71 9.43 7.33
CA ILE A 97 7.68 9.72 8.37
C ILE A 97 9.05 9.18 7.99
N ALA A 98 9.12 7.92 7.56
CA ALA A 98 10.36 7.27 7.13
C ALA A 98 11.00 7.99 5.95
N TYR A 99 10.20 8.41 4.97
CA TYR A 99 10.65 9.15 3.79
C TYR A 99 11.17 10.56 4.13
N LYS A 100 10.56 11.27 5.09
CA LYS A 100 10.92 12.66 5.42
C LYS A 100 12.02 12.80 6.47
N LYS A 101 12.05 11.94 7.48
CA LYS A 101 12.88 12.13 8.68
C LYS A 101 14.12 11.26 8.75
N SER A 102 14.30 10.32 7.82
CA SER A 102 15.40 9.35 7.89
C SER A 102 16.10 9.20 6.54
N PRO A 103 17.42 8.96 6.50
CA PRO A 103 18.13 8.51 5.29
C PRO A 103 17.76 7.05 4.91
N MET A 104 16.52 6.64 5.18
CA MET A 104 16.04 5.29 4.91
C MET A 104 15.98 5.07 3.40
N SER A 105 16.54 3.94 2.98
CA SER A 105 16.39 3.47 1.61
C SER A 105 14.91 3.17 1.32
N ILE A 106 14.57 3.09 0.03
CA ILE A 106 13.25 2.64 -0.43
C ILE A 106 12.85 1.28 0.18
N PHE A 107 13.82 0.42 0.48
CA PHE A 107 13.59 -0.84 1.19
C PHE A 107 13.13 -0.60 2.64
N GLY A 108 13.80 0.27 3.37
CA GLY A 108 13.40 0.63 4.74
C GLY A 108 12.01 1.26 4.80
N VAL A 109 11.72 2.21 3.89
CA VAL A 109 10.39 2.84 3.79
C VAL A 109 9.30 1.81 3.51
N SER A 110 9.53 0.89 2.58
CA SER A 110 8.56 -0.16 2.22
C SER A 110 8.34 -1.19 3.33
N VAL A 111 9.41 -1.63 4.00
CA VAL A 111 9.31 -2.56 5.14
C VAL A 111 8.56 -1.90 6.29
N ALA A 112 8.89 -0.65 6.63
CA ALA A 112 8.13 0.11 7.63
C ALA A 112 6.65 0.21 7.24
N GLY A 113 6.36 0.59 5.99
CA GLY A 113 5.00 0.61 5.47
C GLY A 113 4.26 -0.71 5.62
N SER A 114 4.93 -1.83 5.33
CA SER A 114 4.33 -3.17 5.39
C SER A 114 4.06 -3.62 6.84
N VAL A 115 4.99 -3.36 7.75
CA VAL A 115 4.84 -3.63 9.19
C VAL A 115 3.69 -2.81 9.79
N PHE A 116 3.68 -1.50 9.56
CA PHE A 116 2.61 -0.64 10.08
C PHE A 116 1.26 -0.89 9.41
N HIS A 117 1.23 -1.43 8.18
CA HIS A 117 -0.01 -1.90 7.58
C HIS A 117 -0.62 -3.06 8.39
N ALA A 118 0.19 -4.07 8.72
CA ALA A 118 -0.24 -5.20 9.52
C ALA A 118 -0.70 -4.77 10.92
N ILE A 119 0.04 -3.85 11.56
CA ILE A 119 -0.35 -3.27 12.85
C ILE A 119 -1.73 -2.61 12.74
N GLY A 120 -1.96 -1.78 11.71
CA GLY A 120 -3.25 -1.11 11.51
C GLY A 120 -4.42 -2.08 11.29
N GLN A 121 -4.19 -3.18 10.55
CA GLN A 121 -5.19 -4.24 10.37
C GLN A 121 -5.51 -4.95 11.69
N VAL A 122 -4.49 -5.30 12.47
CA VAL A 122 -4.65 -5.96 13.78
C VAL A 122 -5.41 -5.06 14.75
N ILE A 123 -5.09 -3.77 14.81
CA ILE A 123 -5.82 -2.79 15.62
C ILE A 123 -7.31 -2.80 15.22
N ALA A 124 -7.60 -2.66 13.92
CA ALA A 124 -8.98 -2.63 13.44
C ALA A 124 -9.77 -3.89 13.79
N VAL A 125 -9.19 -5.07 13.56
CA VAL A 125 -9.87 -6.34 13.84
C VAL A 125 -10.06 -6.56 15.35
N THR A 126 -9.09 -6.16 16.20
CA THR A 126 -9.24 -6.20 17.66
C THR A 126 -10.42 -5.35 18.12
N PHE A 127 -10.58 -4.14 17.57
CA PHE A 127 -11.70 -3.26 17.91
C PHE A 127 -13.04 -3.78 17.38
N ILE A 128 -13.10 -4.26 16.14
CA ILE A 128 -14.36 -4.71 15.53
C ILE A 128 -14.92 -5.96 16.23
N TYR A 129 -14.06 -6.93 16.54
CA TYR A 129 -14.48 -8.17 17.18
C TYR A 129 -14.48 -8.10 18.71
N ALA A 130 -14.05 -6.98 19.30
CA ALA A 130 -13.87 -6.82 20.74
C ALA A 130 -13.08 -7.98 21.39
N GLN A 131 -12.04 -8.46 20.72
CA GLN A 131 -11.20 -9.58 21.14
C GLN A 131 -9.73 -9.16 21.20
N PHE A 132 -9.22 -8.95 22.41
CA PHE A 132 -7.83 -8.52 22.62
C PHE A 132 -6.81 -9.58 22.17
N PHE A 133 -7.16 -10.86 22.28
CA PHE A 133 -6.28 -11.97 21.90
C PHE A 133 -5.88 -11.96 20.42
N MET A 134 -6.61 -11.21 19.56
CA MET A 134 -6.30 -11.06 18.14
C MET A 134 -4.91 -10.46 17.89
N GLN A 135 -4.32 -9.78 18.86
CA GLN A 135 -2.94 -9.25 18.77
C GLN A 135 -1.87 -10.35 18.72
N ALA A 136 -2.18 -11.57 19.14
CA ALA A 136 -1.25 -12.70 19.11
C ALA A 136 -0.78 -13.06 17.69
N ILE A 137 -1.54 -12.68 16.65
CA ILE A 137 -1.15 -12.90 15.25
C ILE A 137 -0.14 -11.86 14.74
N LEU A 138 0.03 -10.74 15.45
CA LEU A 138 0.84 -9.61 15.00
C LEU A 138 2.32 -9.98 14.77
N PRO A 139 3.02 -10.72 15.66
CA PRO A 139 4.40 -11.12 15.41
C PRO A 139 4.56 -11.91 14.11
N LEU A 140 3.61 -12.80 13.82
CA LEU A 140 3.59 -13.59 12.59
C LEU A 140 3.37 -12.71 11.35
N LEU A 141 2.44 -11.76 11.41
CA LEU A 141 2.20 -10.81 10.33
C LEU A 141 3.40 -9.89 10.09
N ILE A 142 4.10 -9.47 11.15
CA ILE A 142 5.33 -8.65 11.02
C ILE A 142 6.43 -9.45 10.32
N LEU A 143 6.65 -10.70 10.76
CA LEU A 143 7.64 -11.58 10.13
C LEU A 143 7.32 -11.83 8.65
N ALA A 144 6.04 -11.99 8.30
CA ALA A 144 5.60 -12.13 6.90
C ALA A 144 5.62 -10.79 6.12
N GLY A 145 5.48 -9.67 6.82
CA GLY A 145 5.49 -8.30 6.28
C GLY A 145 6.87 -7.82 5.83
N ILE A 146 7.95 -8.33 6.43
CA ILE A 146 9.32 -7.99 6.05
C ILE A 146 9.67 -8.47 4.63
N PRO A 147 9.55 -9.76 4.27
CA PRO A 147 9.91 -10.24 2.93
C PRO A 147 9.01 -9.63 1.84
N THR A 148 7.71 -9.44 2.12
CA THR A 148 6.80 -8.74 1.21
C THR A 148 7.21 -7.28 1.03
N GLY A 149 7.53 -6.56 2.12
CA GLY A 149 8.04 -5.20 2.06
C GLY A 149 9.33 -5.06 1.24
N LEU A 150 10.26 -6.00 1.37
CA LEU A 150 11.48 -6.06 0.55
C LEU A 150 11.19 -6.31 -0.93
N LEU A 151 10.29 -7.26 -1.24
CA LEU A 151 9.86 -7.55 -2.61
C LEU A 151 9.19 -6.32 -3.27
N ILE A 152 8.30 -5.66 -2.54
CA ILE A 152 7.62 -4.43 -2.97
C ILE A 152 8.65 -3.34 -3.28
N ALA A 153 9.62 -3.13 -2.39
CA ALA A 153 10.69 -2.16 -2.61
C ALA A 153 11.56 -2.50 -3.81
N PHE A 154 11.89 -3.78 -4.00
CA PHE A 154 12.66 -4.22 -5.15
C PHE A 154 11.93 -3.90 -6.46
N ILE A 155 10.66 -4.31 -6.58
CA ILE A 155 9.85 -4.06 -7.77
C ILE A 155 9.70 -2.55 -8.02
N ALA A 156 9.34 -1.78 -6.99
CA ALA A 156 9.20 -0.33 -7.10
C ALA A 156 10.51 0.33 -7.55
N SER A 157 11.66 -0.09 -7.00
CA SER A 157 12.98 0.41 -7.39
C SER A 157 13.29 0.17 -8.86
N GLN A 158 12.97 -1.03 -9.39
CA GLN A 158 13.20 -1.34 -10.80
C GLN A 158 12.32 -0.48 -11.71
N VAL A 159 11.05 -0.29 -11.33
CA VAL A 159 10.12 0.57 -12.09
C VAL A 159 10.60 2.01 -12.09
N LEU A 160 10.96 2.57 -10.93
CA LEU A 160 11.45 3.94 -10.81
C LEU A 160 12.73 4.18 -11.63
N LYS A 161 13.68 3.22 -11.61
CA LYS A 161 14.90 3.28 -12.43
C LYS A 161 14.59 3.33 -13.93
N ARG A 162 13.63 2.53 -14.40
CA ARG A 162 13.21 2.52 -15.81
C ARG A 162 12.54 3.82 -16.22
N ILE A 163 11.63 4.34 -15.40
CA ILE A 163 10.95 5.62 -15.65
C ILE A 163 11.97 6.77 -15.73
N HIS A 164 12.94 6.82 -14.82
CA HIS A 164 13.98 7.85 -14.84
C HIS A 164 14.86 7.76 -16.10
N ARG A 165 15.20 6.54 -16.53
CA ARG A 165 15.99 6.31 -17.75
C ARG A 165 15.26 6.75 -19.03
N GLU A 166 13.96 6.52 -19.12
CA GLU A 166 13.11 6.97 -20.24
C GLU A 166 13.07 8.51 -20.30
N SER A 167 12.96 9.17 -19.14
CA SER A 167 12.95 10.64 -19.05
C SER A 167 14.26 11.30 -19.51
N ILE A 168 15.40 10.60 -19.44
CA ILE A 168 16.71 11.10 -19.91
C ILE A 168 16.90 10.86 -21.41
N LYS A 169 16.31 9.80 -21.98
CA LYS A 169 16.46 9.47 -23.41
C LYS A 169 15.51 10.22 -24.33
N GLY A 170 14.41 10.75 -23.79
CA GLY A 170 13.37 11.46 -24.54
C GLY A 170 13.44 12.99 -24.50
N GLY A 171 14.54 13.56 -24.00
CA GLY A 171 14.81 15.01 -24.00
C GLY A 171 16.03 15.32 -24.86
#